data_AF-A0A1G6JCD8-F1
#
_entry.id   AF-A0A1G6JCD8-F1
#
_cell.length_a   1.000
_cell.length_b   1.000
_cell.length_c   1.000
_cell.angle_alpha   90.00
_cell.angle_beta   90.00
_cell.angle_gamma   90.00
#
_symmetry.space_group_name_H-M   'P 1'
#
loop_
_entity.id
_entity.type
_entity.pdbx_description
1 polymer ?
#
loop_
_entity_poly.entity_id
_entity_poly.type
_entity_poly.pdbx_seq_one_letter_code
_entity_poly.pdbx_strand_id
1 'polypeptide(L)'
;MKKDIERRCVELTQTAITRFWQRDPEYVLGLCSDDVMWISPDQERYMRGLEEVTADFRKAVHDIKSSHISHAQFSVVQNCGDACSVAGRYMVTTDEETGVFLQSHERCQFNWERKGGELRIVSIFVSWPRGQIVPDEKCRVDSINKVTRRYLEARIAAQSDKRRLVFPDVNGPIRFVSLNEVLWVGAKRKHTIIHTVSGDYEASIGLSEVERSLGSGFVRVHRSFIVNPSYVALIERREIVMSDDTRVPVPEKRHAEVAARLMRTTN
;
A
#
# COMPACT_ATOMS: atom_id res chain seq x y z
N MET A 1 -25.41 21.69 10.46
CA MET A 1 -24.58 20.68 11.15
C MET A 1 -23.13 21.12 11.06
N LYS A 2 -22.40 21.20 12.18
CA LYS A 2 -21.15 21.98 12.23
C LYS A 2 -20.02 21.22 11.53
N LYS A 3 -19.48 21.77 10.43
CA LYS A 3 -18.25 21.31 9.76
C LYS A 3 -17.09 21.04 10.73
N ASP A 4 -17.12 21.67 11.91
CA ASP A 4 -16.17 21.43 13.00
C ASP A 4 -16.23 20.01 13.57
N ILE A 5 -17.41 19.39 13.67
CA ILE A 5 -17.56 18.00 14.14
C ILE A 5 -16.94 17.03 13.14
N GLU A 6 -17.19 17.25 11.85
CA GLU A 6 -16.64 16.45 10.75
C GLU A 6 -15.11 16.47 10.76
N ARG A 7 -14.53 17.69 10.77
CA ARG A 7 -13.09 17.89 10.89
C ARG A 7 -12.55 17.19 12.14
N ARG A 8 -13.21 17.35 13.28
CA ARG A 8 -12.78 16.76 14.54
C ARG A 8 -12.81 15.23 14.52
N CYS A 9 -13.85 14.62 13.96
CA CYS A 9 -13.93 13.16 13.85
C CYS A 9 -12.82 12.60 12.96
N VAL A 10 -12.49 13.28 11.85
CA VAL A 10 -11.38 12.89 10.98
C VAL A 10 -10.04 13.01 11.71
N GLU A 11 -9.78 14.14 12.37
CA GLU A 11 -8.55 14.36 13.16
C GLU A 11 -8.37 13.30 14.26
N LEU A 12 -9.43 13.03 15.03
CA LEU A 12 -9.40 12.03 16.10
C LEU A 12 -9.19 10.63 15.53
N THR A 13 -9.85 10.28 14.43
CA THR A 13 -9.68 8.98 13.76
C THR A 13 -8.24 8.79 13.30
N GLN A 14 -7.67 9.77 12.60
CA GLN A 14 -6.29 9.71 12.13
C GLN A 14 -5.29 9.63 13.29
N THR A 15 -5.53 10.38 14.38
CA THR A 15 -4.66 10.36 15.57
C THR A 15 -4.74 9.01 16.29
N ALA A 16 -5.95 8.46 16.44
CA ALA A 16 -6.19 7.16 17.04
C ALA A 16 -5.44 6.05 16.30
N ILE A 17 -5.53 6.02 14.97
CA ILE A 17 -4.83 5.05 14.14
C ILE A 17 -3.31 5.25 14.24
N THR A 18 -2.83 6.49 14.11
CA THR A 18 -1.38 6.79 14.20
C THR A 18 -0.81 6.30 15.53
N ARG A 19 -1.45 6.63 16.65
CA ARG A 19 -0.98 6.25 17.99
C ARG A 19 -1.05 4.76 18.24
N PHE A 20 -2.10 4.09 17.76
CA PHE A 20 -2.19 2.64 17.84
C PHE A 20 -0.98 1.95 17.16
N TRP A 21 -0.61 2.40 15.96
CA TRP A 21 0.57 1.89 15.24
C TRP A 21 1.91 2.29 15.88
N GLN A 22 1.92 3.37 16.66
CA GLN A 22 3.02 3.75 17.56
C GLN A 22 2.98 3.03 18.92
N ARG A 23 2.13 2.00 19.06
CA ARG A 23 1.98 1.15 20.24
C ARG A 23 1.45 1.88 21.48
N ASP A 24 0.67 2.93 21.28
CA ASP A 24 -0.13 3.64 22.29
C ASP A 24 -1.63 3.34 22.06
N PRO A 25 -2.15 2.20 22.58
CA PRO A 25 -3.57 1.88 22.43
C PRO A 25 -4.47 2.72 23.35
N GLU A 26 -3.91 3.29 24.43
CA GLU A 26 -4.68 3.99 25.46
C GLU A 26 -5.37 5.24 24.88
N TYR A 27 -4.78 5.88 23.88
CA TYR A 27 -5.40 7.01 23.21
C TYR A 27 -6.72 6.64 22.53
N VAL A 28 -6.77 5.55 21.76
CA VAL A 28 -8.02 5.13 21.07
C VAL A 28 -9.01 4.54 22.06
N LEU A 29 -8.54 3.80 23.06
CA LEU A 29 -9.38 3.25 24.12
C LEU A 29 -10.06 4.36 24.94
N GLY A 30 -9.35 5.45 25.25
CA GLY A 30 -9.91 6.61 25.94
C GLY A 30 -11.00 7.35 25.17
N LEU A 31 -11.11 7.11 23.86
CA LEU A 31 -12.15 7.68 23.00
C LEU A 31 -13.37 6.77 22.84
N CYS A 32 -13.29 5.51 23.25
CA CYS A 32 -14.39 4.54 23.09
C CYS A 32 -15.57 4.82 24.04
N SER A 33 -16.78 4.42 23.63
CA SER A 33 -17.92 4.28 24.54
C SER A 33 -17.87 2.95 25.29
N ASP A 34 -18.59 2.87 26.41
CA ASP A 34 -18.65 1.65 27.24
C ASP A 34 -19.14 0.42 26.46
N ASP A 35 -20.00 0.62 25.45
CA ASP A 35 -20.63 -0.42 24.63
C ASP A 35 -20.05 -0.55 23.20
N VAL A 36 -18.82 -0.06 22.99
CA VAL A 36 -18.15 -0.03 21.69
C VAL A 36 -18.11 -1.39 20.98
N MET A 37 -18.35 -1.40 19.67
CA MET A 37 -18.16 -2.57 18.81
C MET A 37 -16.78 -2.56 18.15
N TRP A 38 -16.07 -3.69 18.18
CA TRP A 38 -14.81 -3.89 17.45
C TRP A 38 -14.94 -5.08 16.52
N ILE A 39 -14.70 -4.84 15.22
CA ILE A 39 -14.75 -5.86 14.18
C ILE A 39 -13.49 -5.75 13.32
N SER A 40 -12.78 -6.85 13.20
CA SER A 40 -11.60 -6.96 12.33
C SER A 40 -11.63 -8.25 11.51
N PRO A 41 -10.72 -8.44 10.54
CA PRO A 41 -10.70 -9.62 9.67
C PRO A 41 -10.44 -10.94 10.40
N ASP A 42 -9.81 -10.92 11.57
CA ASP A 42 -9.52 -12.14 12.33
C ASP A 42 -10.81 -12.73 12.89
N GLN A 43 -10.99 -14.05 12.75
CA GLN A 43 -12.26 -14.72 13.08
C GLN A 43 -12.74 -14.51 14.53
N GLU A 44 -11.81 -14.31 15.46
CA GLU A 44 -12.11 -14.12 16.89
C GLU A 44 -12.43 -12.65 17.24
N ARG A 45 -12.20 -11.71 16.31
CA ARG A 45 -12.34 -10.27 16.57
C ARG A 45 -13.69 -9.74 16.07
N TYR A 46 -14.73 -10.24 16.75
CA TYR A 46 -16.09 -9.73 16.73
C TYR A 46 -16.55 -9.57 18.18
N MET A 47 -16.37 -8.38 18.75
CA MET A 47 -16.56 -8.15 20.19
C MET A 47 -17.27 -6.85 20.50
N ARG A 48 -17.90 -6.82 21.68
CA ARG A 48 -18.69 -5.69 22.16
C ARG A 48 -18.35 -5.38 23.61
N GLY A 49 -18.14 -4.10 23.88
CA GLY A 49 -17.90 -3.59 25.23
C GLY A 49 -16.44 -3.19 25.43
N LEU A 50 -16.26 -2.11 26.19
CA LEU A 50 -14.95 -1.50 26.39
C LEU A 50 -13.94 -2.44 27.06
N GLU A 51 -14.39 -3.32 27.96
CA GLU A 51 -13.52 -4.26 28.65
C GLU A 51 -12.86 -5.27 27.69
N GLU A 52 -13.65 -5.94 26.85
CA GLU A 52 -13.15 -6.91 25.87
C GLU A 52 -12.25 -6.23 24.83
N VAL A 53 -12.66 -5.07 24.32
CA VAL A 53 -11.89 -4.28 23.36
C VAL A 53 -10.56 -3.82 23.95
N THR A 54 -10.56 -3.40 25.22
CA THR A 54 -9.34 -3.01 25.94
C THR A 54 -8.36 -4.17 26.05
N ALA A 55 -8.86 -5.36 26.40
CA ALA A 55 -8.04 -6.56 26.50
C ALA A 55 -7.40 -6.94 25.16
N ASP A 56 -8.18 -6.93 24.06
CA ASP A 56 -7.66 -7.22 22.71
C ASP A 56 -6.64 -6.18 22.25
N PHE A 57 -6.92 -4.88 22.41
CA PHE A 57 -6.02 -3.82 21.96
C PHE A 57 -4.68 -3.86 22.70
N ARG A 58 -4.71 -4.03 24.03
CA ARG A 58 -3.49 -4.17 24.85
C ARG A 58 -2.69 -5.41 24.46
N LYS A 59 -3.37 -6.55 24.21
CA LYS A 59 -2.71 -7.75 23.70
C LYS A 59 -2.08 -7.51 22.32
N ALA A 60 -2.84 -6.92 21.39
CA ALA A 60 -2.42 -6.68 20.01
C ALA A 60 -1.17 -5.79 19.93
N VAL A 61 -1.05 -4.74 20.76
CA VAL A 61 0.12 -3.85 20.72
C VAL A 61 1.44 -4.49 21.18
N HIS A 62 1.37 -5.65 21.85
CA HIS A 62 2.55 -6.46 22.15
C HIS A 62 3.06 -7.20 20.90
N ASP A 63 2.17 -7.58 19.99
CA ASP A 63 2.49 -8.36 18.80
C ASP A 63 2.84 -7.49 17.58
N ILE A 64 2.33 -6.25 17.51
CA ILE A 64 2.68 -5.29 16.46
C ILE A 64 4.04 -4.64 16.73
N LYS A 65 4.77 -4.34 15.66
CA LYS A 65 5.99 -3.52 15.70
C LYS A 65 5.63 -2.04 15.54
N SER A 66 6.47 -1.17 16.10
CA SER A 66 6.33 0.28 15.87
C SER A 66 6.28 0.55 14.38
N SER A 67 5.28 1.31 13.96
CA SER A 67 4.98 1.56 12.56
C SER A 67 4.44 2.97 12.38
N HIS A 68 4.58 3.51 11.18
CA HIS A 68 3.99 4.76 10.76
C HIS A 68 2.95 4.55 9.66
N ILE A 69 1.98 5.46 9.59
CA ILE A 69 0.99 5.48 8.52
C ILE A 69 1.39 6.46 7.41
N SER A 70 1.09 6.11 6.16
CA SER A 70 1.27 6.98 4.99
C SER A 70 0.11 6.83 4.00
N HIS A 71 0.05 7.69 2.97
CA HIS A 71 -1.00 7.67 1.94
C HIS A 71 -2.43 7.66 2.52
N ALA A 72 -2.60 8.24 3.71
CA ALA A 72 -3.84 8.18 4.45
C ALA A 72 -4.90 9.09 3.81
N GLN A 73 -6.08 8.55 3.59
CA GLN A 73 -7.23 9.27 3.08
C GLN A 73 -8.44 8.92 3.95
N PHE A 74 -9.08 9.94 4.52
CA PHE A 74 -10.25 9.82 5.37
C PHE A 74 -11.40 10.63 4.78
N SER A 75 -12.61 10.11 4.87
CA SER A 75 -13.82 10.75 4.36
C SER A 75 -14.95 10.58 5.35
N VAL A 76 -15.68 11.67 5.60
CA VAL A 76 -16.93 11.60 6.35
C VAL A 76 -17.99 11.01 5.41
N VAL A 77 -18.56 9.87 5.80
CA VAL A 77 -19.59 9.17 5.01
C VAL A 77 -21.00 9.50 5.47
N GLN A 78 -21.15 9.88 6.74
CA GLN A 78 -22.41 10.29 7.33
C GLN A 78 -22.16 11.28 8.47
N ASN A 79 -23.04 12.26 8.60
CA ASN A 79 -23.17 13.10 9.77
C ASN A 79 -24.67 13.37 9.97
N CYS A 80 -25.20 13.18 11.17
CA CYS A 80 -26.59 13.49 11.51
C CYS A 80 -26.71 14.32 12.80
N GLY A 81 -25.66 15.05 13.16
CA GLY A 81 -25.64 16.02 14.24
C GLY A 81 -24.98 15.43 15.47
N ASP A 82 -25.56 14.36 15.99
CA ASP A 82 -25.04 13.63 17.14
C ASP A 82 -24.29 12.35 16.76
N ALA A 83 -24.32 11.92 15.49
CA ALA A 83 -23.47 10.84 15.01
C ALA A 83 -22.69 11.24 13.74
N CYS A 84 -21.48 10.72 13.61
CA CYS A 84 -20.57 10.97 12.51
C CYS A 84 -19.80 9.69 12.17
N SER A 85 -19.74 9.33 10.89
CA SER A 85 -19.02 8.15 10.42
C SER A 85 -17.87 8.57 9.53
N VAL A 86 -16.67 8.07 9.84
CA VAL A 86 -15.44 8.31 9.08
C VAL A 86 -14.98 7.00 8.47
N ALA A 87 -14.89 6.92 7.15
CA ALA A 87 -14.25 5.82 6.45
C ALA A 87 -12.84 6.25 6.01
N GLY A 88 -11.89 5.31 5.99
CA GLY A 88 -10.52 5.61 5.63
C GLY A 88 -9.78 4.46 4.98
N ARG A 89 -8.70 4.81 4.27
CA ARG A 89 -7.68 3.90 3.77
C ARG A 89 -6.30 4.49 4.04
N TYR A 90 -5.33 3.64 4.35
CA TYR A 90 -3.98 4.08 4.63
C TYR A 90 -2.99 2.92 4.42
N MET A 91 -1.71 3.28 4.32
CA MET A 91 -0.59 2.35 4.34
C MET A 91 0.01 2.31 5.72
N VAL A 92 0.36 1.14 6.21
CA VAL A 92 1.17 0.94 7.43
C VAL A 92 2.54 0.46 6.99
N THR A 93 3.61 1.01 7.57
CA THR A 93 4.98 0.56 7.33
C THR A 93 5.71 0.50 8.66
N THR A 94 6.36 -0.63 8.95
CA THR A 94 7.16 -0.76 10.18
C THR A 94 8.38 0.15 10.14
N ASP A 95 8.74 0.69 11.29
CA ASP A 95 9.87 1.60 11.41
C ASP A 95 11.20 0.85 11.25
N GLU A 96 12.20 1.50 10.63
CA GLU A 96 13.49 0.89 10.27
C GLU A 96 14.22 0.27 11.48
N GLU A 97 14.11 0.91 12.64
CA GLU A 97 14.74 0.49 13.90
C GLU A 97 14.23 -0.87 14.41
N THR A 98 13.11 -1.36 13.89
CA THR A 98 12.51 -2.63 14.32
C THR A 98 13.18 -3.85 13.71
N GLY A 99 14.05 -3.68 12.71
CA GLY A 99 14.76 -4.76 12.02
C GLY A 99 13.86 -5.70 11.19
N VAL A 100 12.56 -5.40 11.10
CA VAL A 100 11.57 -6.14 10.34
C VAL A 100 10.85 -5.16 9.42
N PHE A 101 10.82 -5.43 8.11
CA PHE A 101 10.03 -4.65 7.17
C PHE A 101 8.69 -5.35 6.88
N LEU A 102 7.59 -4.72 7.30
CA LEU A 102 6.22 -5.07 6.97
C LEU A 102 5.56 -3.83 6.39
N GLN A 103 4.84 -4.00 5.28
CA GLN A 103 4.02 -2.96 4.70
C GLN A 103 2.65 -3.53 4.34
N SER A 104 1.57 -2.91 4.85
CA SER A 104 0.19 -3.36 4.60
C SER A 104 -0.73 -2.22 4.20
N HIS A 105 -1.71 -2.53 3.37
CA HIS A 105 -2.83 -1.63 3.08
C HIS A 105 -3.94 -1.93 4.07
N GLU A 106 -4.40 -0.90 4.77
CA GLU A 106 -5.49 -1.00 5.74
C GLU A 106 -6.69 -0.17 5.27
N ARG A 107 -7.89 -0.66 5.56
CA ARG A 107 -9.13 0.10 5.43
C ARG A 107 -9.85 0.09 6.76
N CYS A 108 -10.46 1.22 7.11
CA CYS A 108 -11.17 1.34 8.37
C CYS A 108 -12.47 2.12 8.25
N GLN A 109 -13.36 1.90 9.21
CA GLN A 109 -14.48 2.78 9.49
C GLN A 109 -14.59 3.00 11.00
N PHE A 110 -14.72 4.26 11.40
CA PHE A 110 -14.95 4.68 12.76
C PHE A 110 -16.31 5.39 12.81
N ASN A 111 -17.22 4.88 13.64
CA ASN A 111 -18.47 5.54 13.92
C ASN A 111 -18.35 6.24 15.27
N TRP A 112 -18.69 7.53 15.27
CA TRP A 112 -18.64 8.43 16.40
C TRP A 112 -20.04 8.84 16.80
N GLU A 113 -20.28 8.98 18.09
CA GLU A 113 -21.49 9.54 18.66
C GLU A 113 -21.12 10.62 19.69
N ARG A 114 -21.92 11.69 19.76
CA ARG A 114 -21.76 12.74 20.75
C ARG A 114 -22.56 12.39 22.00
N LYS A 115 -21.89 11.92 23.04
CA LYS A 115 -22.49 11.61 24.35
C LYS A 115 -22.03 12.63 25.39
N GLY A 116 -22.97 13.29 26.07
CA GLY A 116 -22.64 14.27 27.12
C GLY A 116 -21.83 15.48 26.62
N GLY A 117 -21.90 15.80 25.32
CA GLY A 117 -21.13 16.86 24.71
C GLY A 117 -19.76 16.44 24.15
N GLU A 118 -19.30 15.22 24.45
CA GLU A 118 -18.03 14.65 23.99
C GLU A 118 -18.24 13.67 22.83
N LEU A 119 -17.26 13.58 21.92
CA LEU A 119 -17.27 12.58 20.86
C LEU A 119 -16.71 11.26 21.38
N ARG A 120 -17.47 10.18 21.20
CA ARG A 120 -17.12 8.83 21.61
C ARG A 120 -17.20 7.87 20.42
N ILE A 121 -16.27 6.95 20.32
CA ILE A 121 -16.27 5.89 19.31
C ILE A 121 -17.26 4.82 19.74
N VAL A 122 -18.29 4.59 18.91
CA VAL A 122 -19.30 3.55 19.15
C VAL A 122 -19.01 2.27 18.38
N SER A 123 -18.26 2.36 17.28
CA SER A 123 -17.76 1.17 16.61
C SER A 123 -16.53 1.44 15.76
N ILE A 124 -15.63 0.45 15.73
CA ILE A 124 -14.46 0.41 14.86
C ILE A 124 -14.56 -0.82 13.98
N PHE A 125 -14.36 -0.63 12.68
CA PHE A 125 -14.21 -1.68 11.70
C PHE A 125 -12.87 -1.54 11.01
N VAL A 126 -12.14 -2.63 10.88
CA VAL A 126 -10.94 -2.71 10.04
C VAL A 126 -11.10 -3.84 9.03
N SER A 127 -10.59 -3.63 7.82
CA SER A 127 -10.53 -4.66 6.79
C SER A 127 -9.23 -4.59 6.01
N TRP A 128 -8.76 -5.76 5.58
CA TRP A 128 -7.63 -5.89 4.67
C TRP A 128 -8.13 -6.09 3.23
N PRO A 129 -7.51 -5.48 2.23
CA PRO A 129 -7.79 -5.82 0.84
C PRO A 129 -7.47 -7.30 0.59
N ARG A 130 -8.39 -8.02 -0.05
CA ARG A 130 -8.14 -9.40 -0.51
C ARG A 130 -6.99 -9.40 -1.52
N GLY A 131 -5.99 -10.25 -1.29
CA GLY A 131 -4.76 -10.35 -2.09
C GLY A 131 -3.47 -10.40 -1.27
N GLN A 132 -3.51 -9.96 -0.01
CA GLN A 132 -2.45 -10.25 0.95
C GLN A 132 -2.50 -11.72 1.34
N ILE A 133 -1.44 -12.46 1.01
CA ILE A 133 -1.21 -13.81 1.52
C ILE A 133 -1.06 -13.66 3.04
N VAL A 134 -1.99 -14.21 3.82
CA VAL A 134 -1.88 -14.31 5.28
C VAL A 134 -1.25 -15.67 5.58
N PRO A 135 0.04 -15.77 5.96
CA PRO A 135 0.64 -17.03 6.35
C PRO A 135 0.24 -17.37 7.79
N ASP A 136 0.02 -18.66 8.04
CA ASP A 136 -0.27 -19.25 9.34
C ASP A 136 0.73 -18.80 10.45
N GLU A 137 0.25 -18.73 11.69
CA GLU A 137 0.88 -18.04 12.84
C GLU A 137 2.29 -18.56 13.16
N LYS A 138 2.55 -19.86 12.90
CA LYS A 138 3.86 -20.51 13.02
C LYS A 138 4.79 -20.27 11.82
N CYS A 139 4.24 -20.04 10.62
CA CYS A 139 5.00 -19.66 9.44
C CYS A 139 5.41 -18.17 9.45
N ARG A 140 4.76 -17.35 10.27
CA ARG A 140 4.93 -15.89 10.38
C ARG A 140 6.37 -15.43 10.67
N VAL A 141 7.26 -16.26 11.20
CA VAL A 141 8.66 -15.84 11.43
C VAL A 141 9.57 -16.31 10.29
N ASP A 142 9.43 -17.56 9.82
CA ASP A 142 10.35 -18.14 8.86
C ASP A 142 10.03 -17.78 7.40
N SER A 143 8.75 -17.75 7.01
CA SER A 143 8.37 -17.32 5.65
C SER A 143 8.44 -15.81 5.50
N ILE A 144 8.14 -15.05 6.56
CA ILE A 144 8.35 -13.60 6.59
C ILE A 144 9.86 -13.32 6.54
N ASN A 145 10.71 -13.99 7.31
CA ASN A 145 12.17 -13.76 7.19
C ASN A 145 12.71 -14.04 5.79
N LYS A 146 12.21 -15.02 5.03
CA LYS A 146 12.66 -15.26 3.64
C LYS A 146 12.07 -14.28 2.63
N VAL A 147 10.77 -13.99 2.70
CA VAL A 147 10.10 -13.08 1.77
C VAL A 147 10.47 -11.62 2.06
N THR A 148 10.51 -11.23 3.33
CA THR A 148 11.01 -9.92 3.81
C THR A 148 12.50 -9.76 3.55
N ARG A 149 13.34 -10.80 3.73
CA ARG A 149 14.75 -10.75 3.30
C ARG A 149 14.84 -10.57 1.78
N ARG A 150 14.11 -11.34 0.98
CA ARG A 150 14.12 -11.17 -0.49
C ARG A 150 13.61 -9.79 -0.91
N TYR A 151 12.61 -9.25 -0.23
CA TYR A 151 12.08 -7.92 -0.49
C TYR A 151 13.09 -6.83 -0.10
N LEU A 152 13.73 -6.95 1.08
CA LEU A 152 14.80 -6.04 1.52
C LEU A 152 16.04 -6.17 0.64
N GLU A 153 16.47 -7.37 0.28
CA GLU A 153 17.58 -7.62 -0.64
C GLU A 153 17.25 -7.06 -2.02
N ALA A 154 16.01 -7.21 -2.52
CA ALA A 154 15.57 -6.61 -3.77
C ALA A 154 15.49 -5.08 -3.69
N ARG A 155 15.07 -4.51 -2.56
CA ARG A 155 15.02 -3.05 -2.34
C ARG A 155 16.40 -2.45 -2.13
N ILE A 156 17.29 -3.11 -1.39
CA ILE A 156 18.70 -2.73 -1.21
C ILE A 156 19.45 -2.90 -2.54
N ALA A 157 19.21 -3.98 -3.28
CA ALA A 157 19.72 -4.15 -4.64
C ALA A 157 19.20 -3.03 -5.55
N ALA A 158 17.92 -2.67 -5.46
CA ALA A 158 17.35 -1.55 -6.19
C ALA A 158 17.91 -0.19 -5.73
N GLN A 159 18.19 0.04 -4.46
CA GLN A 159 18.81 1.29 -4.00
C GLN A 159 20.31 1.37 -4.32
N SER A 160 20.98 0.22 -4.42
CA SER A 160 22.40 0.10 -4.76
C SER A 160 22.66 -0.01 -6.27
N ASP A 161 21.64 -0.31 -7.07
CA ASP A 161 21.73 -0.36 -8.53
C ASP A 161 21.81 1.08 -9.08
N LYS A 162 23.05 1.53 -9.29
CA LYS A 162 23.38 2.86 -9.80
C LYS A 162 23.10 3.01 -11.30
N ARG A 163 22.56 1.99 -11.98
CA ARG A 163 22.25 2.09 -13.41
C ARG A 163 21.16 3.11 -13.65
N ARG A 164 21.37 3.94 -14.68
CA ARG A 164 20.43 4.97 -15.09
C ARG A 164 20.02 4.74 -16.53
N LEU A 165 18.73 4.86 -16.80
CA LEU A 165 18.23 5.03 -18.14
C LEU A 165 18.59 6.45 -18.61
N VAL A 166 19.26 6.53 -19.75
CA VAL A 166 19.65 7.79 -20.37
C VAL A 166 18.92 7.91 -21.70
N PHE A 167 18.21 9.02 -21.90
CA PHE A 167 17.40 9.23 -23.10
C PHE A 167 17.23 10.72 -23.42
N PRO A 168 17.05 11.08 -24.69
CA PRO A 168 16.65 12.43 -25.07
C PRO A 168 15.17 12.64 -24.76
N ASP A 169 14.84 13.67 -23.99
CA ASP A 169 13.46 14.08 -23.72
C ASP A 169 12.88 14.81 -24.95
N VAL A 170 11.57 14.74 -25.15
CA VAL A 170 10.88 15.46 -26.23
C VAL A 170 11.07 16.98 -26.16
N ASN A 171 11.37 17.52 -24.98
CA ASN A 171 11.63 18.94 -24.78
C ASN A 171 13.10 19.34 -25.05
N GLY A 172 13.94 18.41 -25.52
CA GLY A 172 15.33 18.67 -25.91
C GLY A 172 16.44 18.20 -24.95
N PRO A 173 16.32 18.22 -23.61
CA PRO A 173 17.42 17.82 -22.74
C PRO A 173 17.60 16.30 -22.70
N ILE A 174 18.83 15.84 -22.42
CA ILE A 174 19.10 14.44 -22.07
C ILE A 174 18.74 14.24 -20.60
N ARG A 175 17.89 13.26 -20.31
CA ARG A 175 17.51 12.89 -18.94
C ARG A 175 18.24 11.63 -18.49
N PHE A 176 18.47 11.58 -17.19
CA PHE A 176 19.03 10.45 -16.48
C PHE A 176 18.03 10.04 -15.41
N VAL A 177 17.47 8.85 -15.52
CA VAL A 177 16.46 8.33 -14.59
C VAL A 177 16.98 7.03 -14.00
N SER A 178 16.88 6.85 -12.68
CA SER A 178 17.28 5.60 -12.04
C SER A 178 16.41 4.46 -12.55
N LEU A 179 16.99 3.31 -12.91
CA LEU A 179 16.18 2.16 -13.37
C LEU A 179 15.17 1.71 -12.31
N ASN A 180 15.50 1.91 -11.03
CA ASN A 180 14.64 1.53 -9.91
C ASN A 180 13.46 2.47 -9.71
N GLU A 181 13.48 3.64 -10.31
CA GLU A 181 12.33 4.55 -10.32
C GLU A 181 11.35 4.19 -11.43
N VAL A 182 11.75 3.42 -12.45
CA VAL A 182 10.91 3.09 -13.61
C VAL A 182 10.01 1.90 -13.31
N LEU A 183 8.69 2.11 -13.38
CA LEU A 183 7.68 1.05 -13.21
C LEU A 183 7.38 0.38 -14.54
N TRP A 184 7.08 1.17 -15.57
CA TRP A 184 6.76 0.66 -16.90
C TRP A 184 7.10 1.69 -17.97
N VAL A 185 7.19 1.20 -19.20
CA VAL A 185 7.53 1.99 -20.38
C VAL A 185 6.52 1.69 -21.48
N GLY A 186 5.90 2.74 -22.04
CA GLY A 186 4.82 2.64 -23.00
C GLY A 186 5.15 3.31 -24.34
N ALA A 187 4.81 2.67 -25.46
CA ALA A 187 4.98 3.29 -26.77
C ALA A 187 3.91 4.36 -27.02
N LYS A 188 4.34 5.55 -27.48
CA LYS A 188 3.48 6.65 -27.90
C LYS A 188 3.92 7.16 -29.28
N ARG A 189 3.37 6.58 -30.36
CA ARG A 189 3.75 6.85 -31.76
C ARG A 189 5.27 6.65 -31.98
N LYS A 190 6.03 7.73 -32.23
CA LYS A 190 7.49 7.71 -32.41
C LYS A 190 8.25 7.92 -31.10
N HIS A 191 7.56 8.26 -30.02
CA HIS A 191 8.10 8.52 -28.70
C HIS A 191 7.78 7.38 -27.74
N THR A 192 8.37 7.46 -26.56
CA THR A 192 8.18 6.48 -25.49
C THR A 192 7.89 7.19 -24.18
N ILE A 193 6.82 6.80 -23.51
CA ILE A 193 6.52 7.21 -22.14
C ILE A 193 7.34 6.33 -21.20
N ILE A 194 8.06 6.96 -20.29
CA ILE A 194 8.78 6.31 -19.19
C ILE A 194 8.04 6.72 -17.92
N HIS A 195 7.28 5.79 -17.35
CA HIS A 195 6.51 6.01 -16.14
C HIS A 195 7.35 5.67 -14.92
N THR A 196 7.52 6.63 -14.01
CA THR A 196 8.33 6.48 -12.80
C THR A 196 7.53 6.76 -11.54
N VAL A 197 8.12 6.40 -10.39
CA VAL A 197 7.59 6.76 -9.06
C VAL A 197 7.38 8.28 -8.87
N SER A 198 8.12 9.11 -9.62
CA SER A 198 8.12 10.57 -9.52
C SER A 198 7.34 11.25 -10.64
N GLY A 199 6.83 10.49 -11.62
CA GLY A 199 5.99 10.97 -12.71
C GLY A 199 6.40 10.46 -14.09
N ASP A 200 5.74 10.99 -15.11
CA ASP A 200 5.98 10.59 -16.50
C ASP A 200 7.05 11.44 -17.19
N TYR A 201 7.93 10.76 -17.93
CA TYR A 201 8.81 11.39 -18.90
C TYR A 201 8.47 10.91 -20.30
N GLU A 202 8.64 11.79 -21.30
CA GLU A 202 8.47 11.42 -22.70
C GLU A 202 9.82 11.47 -23.41
N ALA A 203 10.32 10.29 -23.78
CA ALA A 203 11.53 10.12 -24.54
C ALA A 203 11.23 10.26 -26.05
N SER A 204 12.08 11.01 -26.76
CA SER A 204 11.97 11.20 -28.22
C SER A 204 12.47 9.99 -29.04
N ILE A 205 12.80 8.88 -28.37
CA ILE A 205 13.22 7.61 -28.97
C ILE A 205 12.12 6.54 -28.88
N GLY A 206 12.23 5.52 -29.73
CA GLY A 206 11.25 4.43 -29.81
C GLY A 206 11.40 3.38 -28.71
N LEU A 207 10.32 2.63 -28.46
CA LEU A 207 10.24 1.66 -27.36
C LEU A 207 11.36 0.59 -27.41
N SER A 208 11.72 0.11 -28.61
CA SER A 208 12.78 -0.91 -28.78
C SER A 208 14.19 -0.37 -28.50
N GLU A 209 14.39 0.95 -28.58
CA GLU A 209 15.65 1.58 -28.18
C GLU A 209 15.72 1.73 -26.67
N VAL A 210 14.62 2.17 -26.05
CA VAL A 210 14.51 2.20 -24.58
C VAL A 210 14.69 0.80 -23.99
N GLU A 211 14.09 -0.23 -24.59
CA GLU A 211 14.25 -1.64 -24.16
C GLU A 211 15.72 -2.08 -24.06
N ARG A 212 16.55 -1.69 -25.04
CA ARG A 212 17.98 -2.03 -25.03
C ARG A 212 18.71 -1.37 -23.86
N SER A 213 18.33 -0.14 -23.52
CA SER A 213 18.93 0.61 -22.41
C SER A 213 18.45 0.14 -21.03
N LEU A 214 17.24 -0.41 -20.94
CA LEU A 214 16.68 -0.98 -19.71
C LEU A 214 17.38 -2.29 -19.30
N GLY A 215 17.79 -3.10 -20.27
CA GLY A 215 18.45 -4.39 -20.05
C GLY A 215 17.52 -5.50 -19.55
N SER A 216 18.10 -6.59 -19.05
CA SER A 216 17.38 -7.84 -18.71
C SER A 216 16.46 -7.75 -17.49
N GLY A 217 16.54 -6.67 -16.70
CA GLY A 217 15.68 -6.43 -15.54
C GLY A 217 14.24 -6.07 -15.91
N PHE A 218 13.98 -5.77 -17.18
CA PHE A 218 12.67 -5.36 -17.67
C PHE A 218 12.10 -6.40 -18.64
N VAL A 219 10.77 -6.56 -18.62
CA VAL A 219 10.09 -7.58 -19.43
C VAL A 219 9.11 -6.92 -20.38
N ARG A 220 9.26 -7.21 -21.68
CA ARG A 220 8.33 -6.75 -22.72
C ARG A 220 7.08 -7.62 -22.78
N VAL A 221 6.01 -7.11 -22.18
CA VAL A 221 4.74 -7.83 -21.99
C VAL A 221 3.73 -7.58 -23.11
N HIS A 222 3.89 -6.47 -23.85
CA HIS A 222 3.05 -6.11 -24.99
C HIS A 222 3.90 -5.49 -26.11
N ARG A 223 3.35 -5.40 -27.32
CA ARG A 223 4.04 -4.70 -28.43
C ARG A 223 4.36 -3.24 -28.07
N SER A 224 3.51 -2.66 -27.22
CA SER A 224 3.58 -1.27 -26.77
C SER A 224 4.00 -1.09 -25.31
N PHE A 225 4.31 -2.16 -24.56
CA PHE A 225 4.63 -2.03 -23.13
C PHE A 225 5.75 -2.94 -22.68
N ILE A 226 6.58 -2.38 -21.81
CA ILE A 226 7.64 -3.05 -21.06
C ILE A 226 7.39 -2.73 -19.58
N VAL A 227 7.50 -3.71 -18.70
CA VAL A 227 7.27 -3.53 -17.26
C VAL A 227 8.50 -3.92 -16.46
N ASN A 228 8.65 -3.29 -15.31
CA ASN A 228 9.58 -3.70 -14.27
C ASN A 228 8.89 -4.76 -13.39
N PRO A 229 9.39 -6.01 -13.35
CA PRO A 229 8.80 -7.08 -12.54
C PRO A 229 8.74 -6.74 -11.04
N SER A 230 9.65 -5.91 -10.54
CA SER A 230 9.67 -5.49 -9.13
C SER A 230 8.48 -4.63 -8.72
N TYR A 231 7.75 -4.07 -9.68
CA TYR A 231 6.56 -3.25 -9.48
C TYR A 231 5.27 -3.93 -9.95
N VAL A 232 5.30 -5.24 -10.23
CA VAL A 232 4.10 -6.01 -10.58
C VAL A 232 3.37 -6.43 -9.30
N ALA A 233 2.11 -6.04 -9.15
CA ALA A 233 1.28 -6.41 -8.02
C ALA A 233 0.59 -7.77 -8.24
N LEU A 234 -0.02 -7.98 -9.41
CA LEU A 234 -0.63 -9.25 -9.79
C LEU A 234 -0.77 -9.36 -11.32
N ILE A 235 -0.91 -10.59 -11.81
CA ILE A 235 -1.09 -10.90 -13.24
C ILE A 235 -2.49 -11.50 -13.41
N GLU A 236 -3.32 -10.87 -14.24
CA GLU A 236 -4.63 -11.36 -14.65
C GLU A 236 -4.59 -11.89 -16.08
N ARG A 237 -5.67 -12.56 -16.49
CA ARG A 237 -5.76 -13.27 -17.78
C ARG A 237 -5.42 -12.39 -19.00
N ARG A 238 -5.64 -11.08 -18.95
CA ARG A 238 -5.44 -10.16 -20.09
C ARG A 238 -4.62 -8.91 -19.75
N GLU A 239 -4.18 -8.78 -18.51
CA GLU A 239 -3.52 -7.56 -18.03
C GLU A 239 -2.64 -7.83 -16.81
N ILE A 240 -1.63 -6.98 -16.63
CA ILE A 240 -0.77 -6.92 -15.46
C ILE A 240 -1.18 -5.69 -14.67
N VAL A 241 -1.44 -5.87 -13.39
CA VAL A 241 -1.66 -4.76 -12.46
C VAL A 241 -0.33 -4.42 -11.81
N MET A 242 0.08 -3.17 -11.97
CA MET A 242 1.28 -2.59 -11.38
C MET A 242 0.99 -2.13 -9.94
N SER A 243 2.03 -1.85 -9.14
CA SER A 243 1.90 -1.44 -7.73
C SER A 243 1.22 -0.09 -7.52
N ASP A 244 1.13 0.73 -8.56
CA ASP A 244 0.43 2.02 -8.61
C ASP A 244 -1.02 1.89 -9.14
N ASP A 245 -1.54 0.66 -9.20
CA ASP A 245 -2.84 0.29 -9.80
C ASP A 245 -2.92 0.49 -11.33
N THR A 246 -1.83 0.83 -12.03
CA THR A 246 -1.82 0.92 -13.49
C THR A 246 -2.02 -0.47 -14.11
N ARG A 247 -2.91 -0.58 -15.11
CA ARG A 247 -3.21 -1.83 -15.80
C ARG A 247 -2.57 -1.88 -17.19
N VAL A 248 -1.63 -2.80 -17.37
CA VAL A 248 -0.87 -2.98 -18.62
C VAL A 248 -1.39 -4.20 -19.38
N PRO A 249 -1.83 -4.07 -20.64
CA PRO A 249 -2.43 -5.19 -21.38
C PRO A 249 -1.39 -6.27 -21.72
N VAL A 250 -1.81 -7.54 -21.68
CA VAL A 250 -1.01 -8.69 -22.10
C VAL A 250 -1.79 -9.52 -23.12
N PRO A 251 -1.20 -9.87 -24.29
CA PRO A 251 -1.87 -10.74 -25.24
C PRO A 251 -2.11 -12.13 -24.64
N GLU A 252 -3.32 -12.66 -24.75
CA GLU A 252 -3.70 -13.96 -24.15
C GLU A 252 -2.76 -15.10 -24.58
N LYS A 253 -2.35 -15.11 -25.86
CA LYS A 253 -1.39 -16.10 -26.40
C LYS A 253 0.01 -16.03 -25.79
N ARG A 254 0.40 -14.86 -25.27
CA ARG A 254 1.72 -14.62 -24.65
C ARG A 254 1.66 -14.63 -23.12
N HIS A 255 0.48 -14.81 -22.52
CA HIS A 255 0.31 -14.76 -21.08
C HIS A 255 1.22 -15.75 -20.34
N ALA A 256 1.24 -17.02 -20.76
CA ALA A 256 2.07 -18.05 -20.13
C ALA A 256 3.58 -17.73 -20.24
N GLU A 257 4.04 -17.26 -21.41
CA GLU A 257 5.42 -16.81 -21.64
C GLU A 257 5.79 -15.65 -20.72
N VAL A 258 4.93 -14.62 -20.67
CA VAL A 258 5.13 -13.41 -19.87
C VAL A 258 5.15 -13.74 -18.39
N ALA A 259 4.19 -14.54 -17.89
CA ALA A 259 4.16 -14.96 -16.50
C ALA A 259 5.44 -15.73 -16.11
N ALA A 260 5.90 -16.66 -16.94
CA ALA A 260 7.14 -17.40 -16.70
C ALA A 260 8.37 -16.48 -16.69
N ARG A 261 8.44 -15.48 -17.57
CA ARG A 261 9.54 -14.49 -17.58
C ARG A 261 9.53 -13.61 -16.33
N LEU A 262 8.37 -13.13 -15.91
CA LEU A 262 8.23 -12.32 -14.70
C LEU A 262 8.67 -13.11 -13.46
N MET A 263 8.24 -14.38 -13.32
CA MET A 263 8.64 -15.24 -12.19
C MET A 263 10.14 -15.56 -12.14
N ARG A 264 10.83 -15.59 -13.30
CA ARG A 264 12.28 -15.84 -13.37
C ARG A 264 13.11 -14.63 -12.98
N THR A 265 12.64 -13.43 -13.28
CA THR A 265 13.36 -12.19 -12.96
C THR A 265 13.22 -11.79 -11.47
N THR A 266 12.25 -12.35 -10.75
CA THR A 266 12.02 -12.11 -9.31
C THR A 266 12.79 -13.09 -8.39
N ASN A 267 13.49 -14.09 -8.94
CA ASN A 267 14.19 -15.14 -8.17
C ASN A 267 15.69 -14.86 -8.02
#